data_AF-F6ITL7-F1
#
_entry.id   AF-F6ITL7-F1
#
_cell.length_a   1.000
_cell.length_b   1.000
_cell.length_c   1.000
_cell.angle_alpha   90.00
_cell.angle_beta   90.00
_cell.angle_gamma   90.00
#
_symmetry.space_group_name_H-M   'P 1'
#
loop_
_entity.id
_entity.type
_entity.pdbx_description
1 polymer ?
#
loop_
_entity_poly.entity_id
_entity_poly.type
_entity_poly.pdbx_seq_one_letter_code
_entity_poly.pdbx_strand_id
1 'polypeptide(L)'
;MRRIMMKRITWTLSNGFATLLLVVGTLLALLTLITSFGTAISVDAMVTAAVLWLAGVVFLHPAPAKILLPIVVLASLSIGYATYFSTAGSWLYATLATIITAVIISYGFSLRKTIRQHHSHWYD
;
A
#
# COMPACT_ATOMS: atom_id res chain seq x y z
N MET A 1 10.14 8.39 42.27
CA MET A 1 9.00 9.00 41.55
C MET A 1 9.23 8.83 40.05
N ARG A 2 8.73 7.74 39.44
CA ARG A 2 8.98 7.42 38.02
C ARG A 2 7.81 7.98 37.19
N ARG A 3 8.01 9.09 36.47
CA ARG A 3 7.02 9.57 35.50
C ARG A 3 6.92 8.53 34.38
N ILE A 4 5.88 7.70 34.42
CA ILE A 4 5.44 6.91 33.27
C ILE A 4 4.95 7.94 32.25
N MET A 5 5.80 8.28 31.27
CA MET A 5 5.32 8.99 30.09
C MET A 5 4.37 8.04 29.35
N MET A 6 3.07 8.23 29.55
CA MET A 6 2.08 7.67 28.64
C MET A 6 2.37 8.28 27.26
N LYS A 7 2.92 7.47 26.34
CA LYS A 7 2.88 7.77 24.92
C LYS A 7 1.40 8.00 24.59
N ARG A 8 0.99 9.26 24.40
CA ARG A 8 -0.30 9.57 23.80
C ARG A 8 -0.31 8.85 22.47
N ILE A 9 -1.07 7.77 22.40
CA ILE A 9 -1.50 7.21 21.13
C ILE A 9 -2.43 8.28 20.57
N THR A 10 -1.83 9.23 19.86
CA THR A 10 -2.57 10.19 19.04
C THR A 10 -3.22 9.36 17.95
N TRP A 11 -4.42 8.86 18.22
CA TRP A 11 -5.38 8.50 17.19
C TRP A 11 -5.72 9.79 16.45
N THR A 12 -4.80 10.23 15.60
CA THR A 12 -5.01 11.37 14.72
C THR A 12 -6.05 10.93 13.69
N LEU A 13 -6.90 11.85 13.26
CA LEU A 13 -7.84 11.67 12.15
C LEU A 13 -7.19 10.93 10.95
N SER A 14 -5.89 11.17 10.74
CA SER A 14 -5.02 10.48 9.78
C SER A 14 -5.00 8.95 9.93
N ASN A 15 -4.89 8.41 11.14
CA ASN A 15 -4.90 6.96 11.36
C ASN A 15 -6.29 6.34 11.13
N GLY A 16 -7.36 7.07 11.47
CA GLY A 16 -8.72 6.65 11.13
C GLY A 16 -8.95 6.63 9.62
N PHE A 17 -8.52 7.68 8.93
CA PHE A 17 -8.59 7.79 7.47
C PHE A 17 -7.75 6.72 6.77
N ALA A 18 -6.52 6.48 7.25
CA ALA A 18 -5.66 5.40 6.78
C ALA A 18 -6.36 4.04 6.92
N THR A 19 -6.96 3.77 8.07
CA THR A 19 -7.66 2.50 8.32
C THR A 19 -8.86 2.35 7.37
N LEU A 20 -9.63 3.41 7.16
CA LEU A 20 -10.74 3.41 6.21
C LEU A 20 -10.26 3.12 4.78
N LEU A 21 -9.19 3.78 4.33
CA LEU A 21 -8.58 3.54 3.02
C LEU A 21 -8.16 2.07 2.85
N LEU A 22 -7.52 1.50 3.87
CA LEU A 22 -7.10 0.09 3.84
C LEU A 22 -8.31 -0.85 3.78
N VAL A 23 -9.30 -0.62 4.64
CA VAL A 23 -10.51 -1.44 4.71
C VAL A 23 -11.31 -1.36 3.41
N VAL A 24 -11.51 -0.16 2.87
CA VAL A 24 -12.23 0.05 1.60
C VAL A 24 -11.47 -0.58 0.45
N GLY A 25 -10.15 -0.42 0.37
CA GLY A 25 -9.33 -1.09 -0.66
C GLY A 25 -9.45 -2.61 -0.59
N THR A 26 -9.42 -3.19 0.61
CA THR A 26 -9.55 -4.64 0.80
C THR A 26 -10.94 -5.15 0.46
N LEU A 27 -12.00 -4.47 0.91
CA LEU A 27 -13.39 -4.79 0.56
C LEU A 27 -13.60 -4.71 -0.95
N LEU A 28 -13.10 -3.66 -1.60
CA LEU A 28 -13.21 -3.48 -3.04
C LEU A 28 -12.51 -4.62 -3.78
N ALA A 29 -11.28 -4.97 -3.39
CA ALA A 29 -10.55 -6.07 -3.99
C ALA A 29 -11.27 -7.41 -3.81
N LEU A 30 -11.76 -7.71 -2.61
CA LEU A 30 -12.47 -8.96 -2.33
C LEU A 30 -13.81 -9.05 -3.09
N LEU A 31 -14.62 -7.99 -3.04
CA LEU A 31 -15.92 -7.96 -3.73
C LEU A 31 -15.74 -8.13 -5.23
N THR A 32 -14.74 -7.47 -5.83
CA THR A 32 -14.50 -7.57 -7.27
C THR A 32 -13.94 -8.94 -7.67
N LEU A 33 -13.09 -9.56 -6.82
CA LEU A 33 -12.66 -10.95 -7.03
C LEU A 33 -13.83 -11.93 -7.03
N ILE A 34 -14.84 -11.71 -6.18
CA ILE A 34 -15.99 -12.61 -6.04
C ILE A 34 -17.03 -12.40 -7.15
N THR A 35 -17.27 -11.14 -7.54
CA THR A 35 -18.42 -10.78 -8.39
C THR A 35 -18.09 -10.64 -9.87
N SER A 36 -16.87 -10.22 -10.23
CA SER A 36 -16.57 -9.77 -11.59
C SER A 36 -15.15 -10.15 -12.04
N PHE A 37 -14.65 -11.28 -11.56
CA PHE A 37 -13.33 -11.80 -11.87
C PHE A 37 -13.03 -11.84 -13.37
N GLY A 38 -11.88 -11.30 -13.76
CA GLY A 38 -11.41 -11.27 -15.15
C GLY A 38 -12.14 -10.30 -16.09
N THR A 39 -13.06 -9.48 -15.57
CA THR A 39 -13.71 -8.42 -16.37
C THR A 39 -12.92 -7.12 -16.33
N ALA A 40 -13.15 -6.24 -17.32
CA ALA A 40 -12.56 -4.89 -17.33
C ALA A 40 -12.89 -4.09 -16.06
N ILE A 41 -14.09 -4.25 -15.51
CA ILE A 41 -14.52 -3.57 -14.28
C ILE A 41 -13.67 -4.03 -13.07
N SER A 42 -13.33 -5.32 -13.01
CA SER A 42 -12.45 -5.85 -11.96
C SER A 42 -11.01 -5.33 -12.08
N VAL A 43 -10.52 -5.11 -13.30
CA VAL A 43 -9.20 -4.50 -13.54
C VAL A 43 -9.14 -3.09 -12.94
N ASP A 44 -10.10 -2.24 -13.28
CA ASP A 44 -10.16 -0.86 -12.78
C ASP A 44 -10.30 -0.82 -11.25
N ALA A 45 -11.12 -1.73 -10.70
CA ALA A 45 -11.28 -1.83 -9.25
C ALA A 45 -10.02 -2.31 -8.53
N MET A 46 -9.23 -3.21 -9.13
CA MET A 46 -7.95 -3.68 -8.57
C MET A 46 -6.89 -2.59 -8.56
N VAL A 47 -6.81 -1.81 -9.65
CA VAL A 47 -5.92 -0.65 -9.70
C VAL A 47 -6.35 0.36 -8.63
N THR A 48 -7.64 0.61 -8.50
CA THR A 48 -8.18 1.50 -7.45
C THR A 48 -7.85 1.00 -6.05
N ALA A 49 -8.02 -0.31 -5.78
CA ALA A 49 -7.66 -0.91 -4.50
C ALA A 49 -6.16 -0.74 -4.18
N ALA A 50 -5.29 -0.95 -5.17
CA ALA A 50 -3.85 -0.73 -5.03
C ALA A 50 -3.52 0.71 -4.62
N VAL A 51 -4.16 1.69 -5.27
CA VAL A 51 -3.99 3.12 -4.95
C VAL A 51 -4.49 3.42 -3.53
N LEU A 52 -5.65 2.89 -3.13
CA LEU A 52 -6.20 3.07 -1.79
C LEU A 52 -5.30 2.49 -0.71
N TRP A 53 -4.71 1.31 -0.94
CA TRP A 53 -3.77 0.74 0.02
C TRP A 53 -2.51 1.58 0.18
N LEU A 54 -1.92 2.04 -0.94
CA LEU A 54 -0.75 2.92 -0.91
C LEU A 54 -1.07 4.25 -0.21
N ALA A 55 -2.20 4.87 -0.52
CA ALA A 55 -2.66 6.08 0.16
C ALA A 55 -2.84 5.83 1.67
N GLY A 56 -3.48 4.72 2.04
CA GLY A 56 -3.66 4.33 3.45
C GLY A 56 -2.32 4.22 4.20
N VAL A 57 -1.31 3.62 3.58
CA VAL A 57 0.04 3.54 4.16
C VAL A 57 0.71 4.90 4.30
N VAL A 58 0.54 5.80 3.33
CA VAL A 58 1.09 7.16 3.42
C VAL A 58 0.48 7.92 4.60
N PHE A 59 -0.82 7.77 4.83
CA PHE A 59 -1.52 8.41 5.96
C PHE A 59 -1.26 7.72 7.31
N LEU A 60 -0.83 6.46 7.33
CA LEU A 60 -0.52 5.73 8.55
C LEU A 60 0.82 6.20 9.13
N HIS A 61 0.79 6.96 10.22
CA HIS A 61 2.00 7.50 10.87
C HIS A 61 2.05 7.15 12.36
N PRO A 62 3.11 6.46 12.84
CA PRO A 62 4.16 5.73 12.11
C PRO A 62 3.65 4.38 11.59
N ALA A 63 3.74 4.13 10.28
CA ALA A 63 3.40 2.82 9.71
C ALA A 63 4.40 1.74 10.16
N PRO A 64 3.98 0.72 10.93
CA PRO A 64 4.87 -0.37 11.29
C PRO A 64 5.24 -1.18 10.03
N ALA A 65 6.50 -1.60 9.94
CA ALA A 65 7.02 -2.39 8.82
C ALA A 65 6.17 -3.66 8.54
N LYS A 66 5.56 -4.21 9.59
CA LYS A 66 4.65 -5.37 9.54
C LYS A 66 3.37 -5.13 8.71
N ILE A 67 2.91 -3.88 8.57
CA ILE A 67 1.73 -3.50 7.78
C ILE A 67 2.15 -3.03 6.38
N LEU A 68 3.30 -2.36 6.30
CA LEU A 68 3.91 -1.91 5.04
C LEU A 68 4.15 -3.07 4.07
N LEU A 69 4.90 -4.09 4.51
CA LEU A 69 5.29 -5.22 3.65
C LEU A 69 4.08 -5.90 2.97
N PRO A 70 3.03 -6.34 3.69
CA PRO A 70 1.88 -6.99 3.05
C PRO A 70 1.13 -6.04 2.10
N ILE A 71 1.07 -4.74 2.40
CA ILE A 71 0.43 -3.79 1.50
C ILE A 71 1.20 -3.61 0.19
N VAL A 72 2.54 -3.56 0.25
CA VAL A 72 3.35 -3.53 -0.97
C VAL A 72 3.09 -4.77 -1.80
N VAL A 73 3.08 -5.96 -1.17
CA VAL A 73 2.79 -7.22 -1.88
C VAL A 73 1.40 -7.22 -2.50
N LEU A 74 0.37 -6.81 -1.77
CA LEU A 74 -1.01 -6.74 -2.26
C LEU A 74 -1.16 -5.75 -3.41
N ALA A 75 -0.57 -4.55 -3.30
CA ALA A 75 -0.60 -3.54 -4.34
C ALA A 75 0.11 -4.04 -5.62
N SER A 76 1.29 -4.65 -5.48
CA SER A 76 2.02 -5.25 -6.60
C SER A 76 1.22 -6.37 -7.26
N LEU A 77 0.61 -7.28 -6.49
CA LEU A 77 -0.24 -8.34 -7.03
C LEU A 77 -1.44 -7.78 -7.80
N SER A 78 -2.06 -6.71 -7.30
CA SER A 78 -3.23 -6.10 -7.94
C SER A 78 -2.89 -5.45 -9.28
N ILE A 79 -1.72 -4.81 -9.37
CA ILE A 79 -1.22 -4.29 -10.66
C ILE A 79 -0.83 -5.43 -11.61
N GLY A 80 -0.25 -6.51 -11.09
CA GLY A 80 0.01 -7.73 -11.86
C GLY A 80 -1.26 -8.34 -12.45
N TYR A 81 -2.29 -8.50 -11.63
CA TYR A 81 -3.62 -8.95 -12.04
C TYR A 81 -4.22 -8.04 -13.11
N ALA A 82 -4.23 -6.73 -12.87
CA ALA A 82 -4.74 -5.75 -13.82
C ALA A 82 -4.04 -5.88 -15.17
N THR A 83 -2.71 -5.98 -15.17
CA THR A 83 -1.91 -6.15 -16.38
C THR A 83 -2.21 -7.46 -17.09
N TYR A 84 -2.37 -8.56 -16.36
CA TYR A 84 -2.68 -9.87 -16.92
C TYR A 84 -3.98 -9.85 -17.73
N PHE A 85 -5.05 -9.32 -17.14
CA PHE A 85 -6.36 -9.24 -17.79
C PHE A 85 -6.44 -8.15 -18.86
N SER A 86 -5.61 -7.10 -18.79
CA SER A 86 -5.48 -6.11 -19.86
C SER A 86 -4.66 -6.58 -21.06
N THR A 87 -3.74 -7.54 -20.89
CA THR A 87 -2.80 -7.99 -21.95
C THR A 87 -3.13 -9.39 -22.51
N ALA A 88 -4.42 -9.71 -22.61
CA ALA A 88 -4.91 -10.98 -23.15
C ALA A 88 -4.34 -12.23 -22.45
N GLY A 89 -4.01 -12.14 -21.15
CA GLY A 89 -3.52 -13.28 -20.36
C GLY A 89 -2.01 -13.56 -20.48
N SER A 90 -1.21 -12.56 -20.87
CA SER A 90 0.24 -12.70 -20.91
C SER A 90 0.86 -12.67 -19.50
N TRP A 91 1.30 -13.85 -19.04
CA TRP A 91 1.99 -14.03 -17.76
C TRP A 91 3.30 -13.24 -17.65
N LEU A 92 3.99 -13.01 -18.77
CA LEU A 92 5.25 -12.27 -18.80
C LEU A 92 5.02 -10.80 -18.42
N TYR A 93 4.03 -10.15 -19.03
CA TYR A 93 3.71 -8.75 -18.71
C TYR A 93 3.19 -8.60 -17.28
N ALA A 94 2.35 -9.53 -16.82
CA ALA A 94 1.85 -9.54 -15.45
C ALA A 94 2.98 -9.65 -14.41
N THR A 95 3.93 -10.55 -14.64
CA THR A 95 5.08 -10.75 -13.75
C THR A 95 5.99 -9.54 -13.74
N LEU A 96 6.30 -8.99 -14.93
CA LEU A 96 7.11 -7.77 -15.04
C LEU A 96 6.45 -6.59 -14.33
N ALA A 97 5.15 -6.37 -14.53
CA ALA A 97 4.42 -5.30 -13.86
C ALA A 97 4.47 -5.46 -12.34
N THR A 98 4.22 -6.67 -11.83
CA THR A 98 4.30 -6.98 -10.39
C THR A 98 5.67 -6.64 -9.80
N ILE A 99 6.76 -7.07 -10.47
CA ILE A 99 8.14 -6.82 -10.02
C ILE A 99 8.46 -5.33 -10.07
N ILE A 100 8.17 -4.65 -11.19
CA ILE A 100 8.45 -3.22 -11.36
C ILE A 100 7.71 -2.41 -10.30
N THR A 101 6.42 -2.70 -10.06
CA THR A 101 5.62 -2.05 -9.02
C THR A 101 6.22 -2.28 -7.63
N ALA A 102 6.63 -3.51 -7.30
CA ALA A 102 7.25 -3.83 -6.02
C ALA A 102 8.56 -3.04 -5.80
N VAL A 103 9.39 -2.94 -6.85
CA VAL A 103 10.66 -2.20 -6.81
C VAL A 103 10.42 -0.70 -6.60
N ILE A 104 9.51 -0.10 -7.36
CA ILE A 104 9.19 1.34 -7.26
C ILE A 104 8.69 1.68 -5.86
N ILE A 105 7.74 0.91 -5.33
CA ILE A 105 7.16 1.15 -4.02
C ILE A 105 8.22 0.98 -2.92
N SER A 106 9.02 -0.10 -2.99
CA SER A 106 10.09 -0.37 -2.02
C SER A 106 11.16 0.72 -2.02
N TYR A 107 11.52 1.22 -3.20
CA TYR A 107 12.46 2.33 -3.34
C TYR A 107 11.90 3.63 -2.74
N GLY A 108 10.64 3.97 -3.03
CA GLY A 108 9.99 5.16 -2.46
C GLY A 108 9.96 5.15 -0.93
N PHE A 109 9.68 4.00 -0.32
CA PHE A 109 9.75 3.87 1.14
C PHE A 109 11.17 3.95 1.70
N SER A 110 12.15 3.39 1.00
CA SER A 110 13.56 3.46 1.39
C SER A 110 14.06 4.90 1.35
N LEU A 111 13.74 5.64 0.28
CA LEU A 111 14.09 7.05 0.14
C LEU A 111 13.49 7.90 1.27
N ARG A 112 12.23 7.65 1.61
CA ARG A 112 11.55 8.32 2.73
C ARG A 112 12.27 8.08 4.06
N LYS A 113 12.77 6.86 4.29
CA LYS A 113 13.55 6.51 5.48
C LYS A 113 14.88 7.27 5.51
N THR A 114 15.60 7.30 4.37
CA THR A 114 16.88 8.00 4.23
C THR A 114 16.76 9.50 4.48
N ILE A 115 15.75 10.17 3.90
CA ILE A 115 15.52 11.61 4.10
C ILE A 115 15.26 11.92 5.58
N ARG A 116 14.46 11.08 6.27
CA ARG A 116 14.15 11.26 7.68
C ARG A 116 15.38 11.06 8.58
N GLN A 117 16.29 10.16 8.21
CA GLN A 117 17.55 9.91 8.92
C GLN A 117 18.57 11.05 8.70
N HIS A 118 18.63 11.62 7.49
CA HIS A 118 19.49 12.77 7.24
C HIS A 118 19.05 14.02 7.98
N HIS A 119 17.74 14.28 8.10
CA HIS A 119 17.23 15.41 8.88
C HIS A 119 17.57 15.34 10.38
N SER A 120 17.78 14.15 10.96
CA SER A 120 18.21 14.04 12.37
C SER A 120 19.69 14.33 12.58
N HIS A 121 20.54 14.21 11.54
CA HIS A 121 21.98 14.46 11.65
C HIS A 121 22.35 15.95 11.48
N TRP A 122 21.41 16.80 11.06
CA TRP A 122 21.63 18.26 11.01
C TRP A 122 21.49 18.97 12.37
N TYR A 123 21.03 18.25 13.39
CA TYR A 123 20.85 18.78 14.76
C TYR A 123 21.94 18.32 15.74
N ASP A 124 22.93 17.56 15.26
CA ASP A 124 24.17 17.23 15.98
C ASP A 124 25.33 18.07 15.41
#